data_AF-A0A2K0TF28-F1
#
_entry.id   AF-A0A2K0TF28-F1
#
_cell.length_a   1.000
_cell.length_b   1.000
_cell.length_c   1.000
_cell.angle_alpha   90.00
_cell.angle_beta   90.00
_cell.angle_gamma   90.00
#
_symmetry.space_group_name_H-M   'P 1'
#
loop_
_entity.id
_entity.type
_entity.pdbx_description
1 polymer ?
#
loop_
_entity_poly.entity_id
_entity_poly.type
_entity_poly.pdbx_seq_one_letter_code
_entity_poly.pdbx_strand_id
1 'polypeptide(L)'
;MDTSPHSSSHFSSSPPSPVALTLRRHRRDETRRLQEQYSHGRPYPGERLCGSDDCLLRCCCVYKTTGIHLPWYILIDRDESEDGVPVKDILTEFAYLVTTEVWPSIEKQSDVLLKARSIEAFVSSPPVRAAYLDFRTVCQKNDFDFSIESRLREALSSTMPRFRDLVTELDAAEQDSQRIEMLIHRHLQPPQQPGQTSSGRPPQWTQESCIMRFLLTSELWRRHGERHMRQRNWAWEEPWMVAELLSAVLLNYWLMDGEKCFAREPTRSSEQVDEAWQDWLDKYPMLEDESDDESERRRVRSPDLVPKPFGMIKGLDLDREIGYVGGVGTAARGPLWRDLRQRHDGDDEGEDDVLPQH
;
A
#
# COMPACT_ATOMS: atom_id res chain seq x y z
N MET A 1 26.15 -56.73 -48.38
CA MET A 1 25.47 -55.54 -48.94
C MET A 1 24.01 -55.61 -48.51
N ASP A 2 23.44 -54.45 -48.25
CA ASP A 2 22.08 -54.16 -47.76
C ASP A 2 21.78 -54.42 -46.29
N THR A 3 21.58 -53.32 -45.56
CA THR A 3 20.36 -53.03 -44.77
C THR A 3 20.47 -51.63 -44.18
N SER A 4 19.92 -50.64 -44.89
CA SER A 4 19.61 -49.32 -44.32
C SER A 4 18.33 -49.42 -43.48
N PRO A 5 18.30 -48.93 -42.23
CA PRO A 5 17.05 -48.83 -41.50
C PRO A 5 16.31 -47.56 -41.95
N HIS A 6 15.15 -47.77 -42.58
CA HIS A 6 14.17 -46.71 -42.80
C HIS A 6 13.71 -46.15 -41.45
N SER A 7 14.13 -44.92 -41.13
CA SER A 7 13.55 -44.14 -40.04
C SER A 7 12.17 -43.65 -40.49
N SER A 8 11.13 -44.35 -40.06
CA SER A 8 9.75 -43.92 -40.20
C SER A 8 9.46 -42.79 -39.20
N SER A 9 9.62 -41.56 -39.65
CA SER A 9 9.12 -40.36 -38.97
C SER A 9 7.59 -40.31 -39.05
N HIS A 10 6.93 -40.95 -38.09
CA HIS A 10 5.50 -40.74 -37.85
C HIS A 10 5.29 -39.34 -37.25
N PHE A 11 5.34 -38.30 -38.08
CA PHE A 11 4.66 -37.05 -37.77
C PHE A 11 3.15 -37.31 -37.86
N SER A 12 2.53 -37.54 -36.71
CA SER A 12 1.06 -37.56 -36.59
C SER A 12 0.52 -36.18 -37.01
N SER A 13 -0.06 -36.13 -38.21
CA SER A 13 -0.64 -34.95 -38.86
C SER A 13 -2.12 -34.77 -38.53
N SER A 14 -2.53 -35.13 -37.31
CA SER A 14 -3.90 -34.89 -36.88
C SER A 14 -4.09 -33.41 -36.52
N PRO A 15 -5.08 -32.70 -37.11
CA PRO A 15 -5.37 -31.33 -36.71
C PRO A 15 -5.72 -31.30 -35.21
N PRO A 16 -5.25 -30.28 -34.47
CA PRO A 16 -5.51 -30.18 -33.04
C PRO A 16 -7.02 -30.17 -32.77
N SER A 17 -7.45 -30.98 -31.80
CA SER A 17 -8.85 -31.03 -31.35
C SER A 17 -9.40 -29.62 -31.09
N PRO A 18 -10.69 -29.34 -31.36
CA PRO A 18 -11.34 -28.06 -31.04
C PRO A 18 -11.10 -27.60 -29.58
N VAL A 19 -11.02 -28.55 -28.65
CA VAL A 19 -10.69 -28.28 -27.24
C VAL A 19 -9.24 -27.79 -27.10
N ALA A 20 -8.30 -28.43 -27.79
CA ALA A 20 -6.89 -28.01 -27.80
C ALA A 20 -6.70 -26.64 -28.47
N LEU A 21 -7.50 -26.31 -29.49
CA LEU A 21 -7.51 -24.98 -30.11
C LEU A 21 -8.07 -23.91 -29.17
N THR A 22 -9.14 -24.23 -28.44
CA THR A 22 -9.75 -23.31 -27.46
C THR A 22 -8.80 -23.05 -26.28
N LEU A 23 -8.17 -24.08 -25.73
CA LEU A 23 -7.15 -23.94 -24.68
C LEU A 23 -5.91 -23.16 -25.15
N ARG A 24 -5.49 -23.35 -26.41
CA ARG A 24 -4.38 -22.57 -26.98
C ARG A 24 -4.73 -21.09 -27.12
N ARG A 25 -5.96 -20.76 -27.51
CA ARG A 25 -6.44 -19.38 -27.58
C ARG A 25 -6.49 -18.75 -26.19
N HIS A 26 -7.09 -19.45 -25.22
CA HIS A 26 -7.13 -19.02 -23.83
C HIS A 26 -5.74 -18.67 -23.28
N ARG A 27 -4.78 -19.61 -23.39
CA ARG A 27 -3.40 -19.38 -22.93
C ARG A 27 -2.73 -18.19 -23.61
N ARG A 28 -3.02 -17.96 -24.89
CA ARG A 28 -2.48 -16.81 -25.63
C ARG A 28 -3.09 -15.51 -25.11
N ASP A 29 -4.39 -15.49 -24.88
CA ASP A 29 -5.09 -14.32 -24.34
C ASP A 29 -4.64 -14.00 -22.91
N GLU A 30 -4.45 -15.02 -22.06
CA GLU A 30 -3.85 -14.87 -20.72
C GLU A 30 -2.44 -14.30 -20.78
N THR A 31 -1.59 -14.85 -21.66
CA THR A 31 -0.21 -14.37 -21.83
C THR A 31 -0.19 -12.93 -22.31
N ARG A 32 -1.08 -12.57 -23.24
CA ARG A 32 -1.22 -11.19 -23.73
C ARG A 32 -1.66 -10.26 -22.59
N ARG A 33 -2.70 -10.62 -21.84
CA ARG A 33 -3.19 -9.83 -20.70
C ARG A 33 -2.10 -9.61 -19.67
N LEU A 34 -1.34 -10.65 -19.30
CA LEU A 34 -0.21 -10.51 -18.37
C LEU A 34 0.86 -9.57 -18.91
N GLN A 35 1.19 -9.66 -20.20
CA GLN A 35 2.16 -8.76 -20.82
C GLN A 35 1.68 -7.30 -20.81
N GLU A 36 0.40 -7.06 -21.06
CA GLU A 36 -0.24 -5.75 -20.95
C GLU A 36 -0.15 -5.23 -19.50
N GLN A 37 -0.45 -6.06 -18.51
CA GLN A 37 -0.32 -5.68 -17.10
C GLN A 37 1.11 -5.29 -16.72
N TYR A 38 2.12 -6.03 -17.18
CA TYR A 38 3.52 -5.68 -16.96
C TYR A 38 3.88 -4.35 -17.62
N SER A 39 3.38 -4.10 -18.84
CA SER A 39 3.57 -2.81 -19.51
C SER A 39 2.85 -1.65 -18.80
N HIS A 40 1.78 -1.93 -18.06
CA HIS A 40 1.06 -0.97 -17.22
C HIS A 40 1.59 -0.91 -15.77
N GLY A 41 2.78 -1.48 -15.54
CA GLY A 41 3.53 -1.32 -14.32
C GLY A 41 3.46 -2.47 -13.33
N ARG A 42 2.67 -3.53 -13.56
CA ARG A 42 2.76 -4.72 -12.70
C ARG A 42 4.21 -5.25 -12.70
N PRO A 43 4.84 -5.51 -11.54
CA PRO A 43 6.19 -6.09 -11.50
C PRO A 43 6.25 -7.46 -12.14
N TYR A 44 7.41 -7.81 -12.71
CA TYR A 44 7.62 -9.16 -13.18
C TYR A 44 7.67 -10.15 -12.00
N PRO A 45 7.14 -11.39 -12.15
CA PRO A 45 7.21 -12.41 -11.09
C PRO A 45 8.65 -12.80 -10.69
N GLY A 46 9.62 -12.51 -11.56
CA GLY A 46 11.04 -12.72 -11.31
C GLY A 46 11.64 -11.71 -10.34
N GLU A 47 11.04 -10.53 -10.20
CA GLU A 47 11.56 -9.48 -9.35
C GLU A 47 11.42 -9.81 -7.86
N ARG A 48 12.31 -9.22 -7.07
CA ARG A 48 12.37 -9.39 -5.62
C ARG A 48 12.32 -8.03 -4.95
N LEU A 49 11.70 -7.98 -3.78
CA LEU A 49 11.68 -6.78 -2.95
C LEU A 49 13.07 -6.24 -2.64
N CYS A 50 14.07 -7.13 -2.47
CA CYS A 50 15.45 -6.76 -2.21
C CYS A 50 16.28 -6.43 -3.46
N GLY A 51 15.72 -6.59 -4.66
CA GLY A 51 16.44 -6.36 -5.94
C GLY A 51 17.44 -7.45 -6.33
N SER A 52 17.62 -8.50 -5.51
CA SER A 52 18.54 -9.61 -5.79
C SER A 52 17.81 -10.77 -6.47
N ASP A 53 18.15 -11.08 -7.72
CA ASP A 53 17.51 -12.14 -8.52
C ASP A 53 17.68 -13.54 -7.90
N ASP A 54 18.79 -13.75 -7.18
CA ASP A 54 19.13 -14.99 -6.50
C ASP A 54 18.43 -15.14 -5.14
N CYS A 55 17.68 -14.13 -4.69
CA CYS A 55 17.00 -14.20 -3.41
C CYS A 55 15.87 -15.24 -3.44
N LEU A 56 16.01 -16.24 -2.56
CA LEU A 56 15.05 -17.33 -2.37
C LEU A 56 14.08 -17.10 -1.20
N LEU A 57 14.19 -15.97 -0.50
CA LEU A 57 13.32 -15.68 0.63
C LEU A 57 11.88 -15.50 0.16
N ARG A 58 10.96 -16.30 0.69
CA ARG A 58 9.53 -16.23 0.34
C ARG A 58 8.95 -14.83 0.53
N CYS A 59 9.39 -14.10 1.55
CA CYS A 59 8.96 -12.73 1.83
C CYS A 59 9.45 -11.71 0.79
N CYS A 60 10.48 -12.01 0.01
CA CYS A 60 10.94 -11.15 -1.09
C CYS A 60 10.21 -11.45 -2.41
N CYS A 61 9.52 -12.59 -2.53
CA CYS A 61 8.84 -13.03 -3.76
C CYS A 61 7.37 -12.59 -3.82
N VAL A 62 7.03 -11.37 -3.36
CA VAL A 62 5.62 -10.94 -3.24
C VAL A 62 4.89 -10.77 -4.57
N TYR A 63 5.63 -10.56 -5.67
CA TYR A 63 5.05 -10.41 -7.01
C TYR A 63 4.82 -11.73 -7.74
N LYS A 64 5.36 -12.84 -7.19
CA LYS A 64 5.17 -14.17 -7.75
C LYS A 64 3.86 -14.76 -7.23
N THR A 65 2.86 -14.84 -8.09
CA THR A 65 1.48 -15.22 -7.71
C THR A 65 1.14 -16.67 -8.08
N THR A 66 2.12 -17.57 -8.09
CA THR A 66 1.95 -18.97 -8.51
C THR A 66 2.58 -19.97 -7.55
N GLY A 67 2.05 -21.20 -7.55
CA GLY A 67 2.56 -22.31 -6.75
C GLY A 67 2.62 -21.97 -5.24
N ILE A 68 3.78 -22.21 -4.61
CA ILE A 68 3.99 -21.95 -3.18
C ILE A 68 3.98 -20.45 -2.79
N HIS A 69 4.00 -19.56 -3.78
CA HIS A 69 3.97 -18.11 -3.58
C HIS A 69 2.57 -17.52 -3.78
N LEU A 70 1.59 -18.33 -4.18
CA LEU A 70 0.19 -17.89 -4.23
C LEU A 70 -0.24 -17.38 -2.84
N PRO A 71 -0.75 -16.14 -2.72
CA PRO A 71 -1.28 -15.64 -1.46
C PRO A 71 -2.47 -16.48 -1.04
N TRP A 72 -2.65 -16.73 0.25
CA TRP A 72 -3.77 -17.57 0.73
C TRP A 72 -5.13 -16.88 0.61
N TYR A 73 -5.12 -15.54 0.71
CA TYR A 73 -6.30 -14.71 0.60
C TYR A 73 -5.99 -13.47 -0.23
N ILE A 74 -7.03 -12.90 -0.83
CA ILE A 74 -7.05 -11.55 -1.40
C ILE A 74 -7.97 -10.70 -0.51
N LEU A 75 -7.59 -9.44 -0.30
CA LEU A 75 -8.39 -8.47 0.44
C LEU A 75 -9.21 -7.64 -0.55
N ILE A 76 -10.53 -7.73 -0.49
CA ILE A 76 -11.44 -7.04 -1.38
C ILE A 76 -12.28 -6.06 -0.57
N ASP A 77 -12.59 -4.91 -1.13
CA ASP A 77 -13.49 -3.94 -0.49
C ASP A 77 -14.91 -4.49 -0.59
N ARG A 78 -15.67 -4.40 0.50
CA ARG A 78 -17.12 -4.55 0.40
C ARG A 78 -17.72 -3.29 -0.21
N ASP A 79 -18.97 -3.39 -0.66
CA ASP A 79 -19.69 -2.21 -1.12
C ASP A 79 -19.87 -1.20 0.03
N GLU A 80 -20.20 -1.69 1.22
CA GLU A 80 -20.49 -0.88 2.42
C GLU A 80 -19.86 -1.46 3.69
N SER A 81 -19.61 -0.61 4.68
CA SER A 81 -19.22 -0.95 6.05
C SER A 81 -20.37 -1.58 6.84
N GLU A 82 -20.10 -2.02 8.07
CA GLU A 82 -21.15 -2.50 8.98
C GLU A 82 -22.25 -1.45 9.26
N ASP A 83 -21.90 -0.17 9.26
CA ASP A 83 -22.81 0.96 9.46
C ASP A 83 -23.49 1.44 8.15
N GLY A 84 -23.27 0.76 7.02
CA GLY A 84 -23.87 1.10 5.72
C GLY A 84 -23.19 2.27 5.00
N VAL A 85 -21.95 2.61 5.37
CA VAL A 85 -21.17 3.64 4.67
C VAL A 85 -20.42 3.02 3.50
N PRO A 86 -20.50 3.60 2.28
CA PRO A 86 -19.75 3.08 1.14
C PRO A 86 -18.25 3.03 1.43
N VAL A 87 -17.62 1.86 1.29
CA VAL A 87 -16.19 1.66 1.63
C VAL A 87 -15.28 2.54 0.76
N LYS A 88 -15.69 2.74 -0.49
CA LYS A 88 -15.00 3.64 -1.42
C LYS A 88 -14.91 5.06 -0.86
N ASP A 89 -15.97 5.55 -0.23
CA ASP A 89 -16.02 6.91 0.28
C ASP A 89 -15.09 7.07 1.49
N ILE A 90 -15.02 6.06 2.36
CA ILE A 90 -14.05 6.00 3.48
C ILE A 90 -12.61 6.09 2.95
N LEU A 91 -12.28 5.32 1.89
CA LEU A 91 -10.94 5.35 1.29
C LEU A 91 -10.61 6.70 0.64
N THR A 92 -11.56 7.31 -0.06
CA THR A 92 -11.38 8.63 -0.68
C THR A 92 -11.20 9.72 0.39
N GLU A 93 -11.98 9.67 1.47
CA GLU A 93 -11.85 10.61 2.60
C GLU A 93 -10.52 10.43 3.34
N PHE A 94 -10.12 9.19 3.63
CA PHE A 94 -8.80 8.89 4.18
C PHE A 94 -7.67 9.49 3.32
N ALA A 95 -7.71 9.27 2.00
CA ALA A 95 -6.67 9.76 1.11
C ALA A 95 -6.63 11.29 1.03
N TYR A 96 -7.79 11.95 1.10
CA TYR A 96 -7.90 13.40 1.18
C TYR A 96 -7.30 13.94 2.47
N LEU A 97 -7.72 13.40 3.62
CA LEU A 97 -7.27 13.85 4.94
C LEU A 97 -5.76 13.63 5.14
N VAL A 98 -5.24 12.48 4.74
CA VAL A 98 -3.78 12.24 4.84
C VAL A 98 -3.01 13.19 3.92
N THR A 99 -3.58 13.56 2.77
CA THR A 99 -2.96 14.57 1.90
C THR A 99 -2.84 15.91 2.60
N THR A 100 -3.92 16.41 3.21
CA THR A 100 -3.94 17.73 3.86
C THR A 100 -3.11 17.77 5.14
N GLU A 101 -3.02 16.66 5.87
CA GLU A 101 -2.25 16.57 7.13
C GLU A 101 -0.75 16.35 6.90
N VAL A 102 -0.36 15.49 5.96
CA VAL A 102 1.06 15.18 5.71
C VAL A 102 1.71 16.19 4.76
N TRP A 103 0.93 16.80 3.85
CA TRP A 103 1.39 17.84 2.93
C TRP A 103 0.58 19.15 3.07
N PRO A 104 0.67 19.84 4.23
CA PRO A 104 -0.10 21.06 4.49
C PRO A 104 0.32 22.24 3.60
N SER A 105 1.47 22.15 2.92
CA SER A 105 1.98 23.19 2.02
C SER A 105 1.38 23.18 0.61
N ILE A 106 0.52 22.21 0.28
CA ILE A 106 -0.14 22.18 -1.03
C ILE A 106 -1.22 23.28 -1.09
N GLU A 107 -0.94 24.36 -1.82
CA GLU A 107 -1.83 25.53 -1.89
C GLU A 107 -3.06 25.31 -2.79
N LYS A 108 -2.91 24.53 -3.86
CA LYS A 108 -3.97 24.36 -4.86
C LYS A 108 -4.81 23.12 -4.55
N GLN A 109 -6.12 23.31 -4.47
CA GLN A 109 -7.08 22.21 -4.28
C GLN A 109 -6.95 21.13 -5.37
N SER A 110 -6.64 21.50 -6.61
CA SER A 110 -6.40 20.54 -7.70
C SER A 110 -5.27 19.56 -7.37
N ASP A 111 -4.22 20.07 -6.75
CA ASP A 111 -2.99 19.32 -6.48
C ASP A 111 -3.20 18.42 -5.25
N VAL A 112 -3.99 18.88 -4.28
CA VAL A 112 -4.49 18.06 -3.16
C VAL A 112 -5.28 16.86 -3.71
N LEU A 113 -6.23 17.09 -4.62
CA LEU A 113 -7.04 16.01 -5.20
C LEU A 113 -6.21 15.01 -6.02
N LEU A 114 -5.21 15.49 -6.77
CA LEU A 114 -4.29 14.63 -7.51
C LEU A 114 -3.44 13.76 -6.56
N LYS A 115 -2.92 14.34 -5.47
CA LYS A 115 -2.17 13.62 -4.44
C LYS A 115 -3.05 12.61 -3.70
N ALA A 116 -4.28 12.99 -3.33
CA ALA A 116 -5.23 12.09 -2.71
C ALA A 116 -5.54 10.90 -3.62
N ARG A 117 -5.77 11.12 -4.92
CA ARG A 117 -5.97 10.01 -5.88
C ARG A 117 -4.75 9.10 -5.99
N SER A 118 -3.55 9.68 -5.94
CA SER A 118 -2.28 8.93 -5.93
C SER A 118 -2.16 8.05 -4.67
N ILE A 119 -2.56 8.56 -3.50
CA ILE A 119 -2.62 7.80 -2.24
C ILE A 119 -3.69 6.71 -2.32
N GLU A 120 -4.90 7.00 -2.82
CA GLU A 120 -5.96 6.00 -2.99
C GLU A 120 -5.49 4.84 -3.89
N ALA A 121 -4.80 5.16 -4.99
CA ALA A 121 -4.19 4.18 -5.89
C ALA A 121 -3.14 3.33 -5.17
N PHE A 122 -2.26 3.94 -4.38
CA PHE A 122 -1.24 3.24 -3.61
C PHE A 122 -1.86 2.28 -2.59
N VAL A 123 -2.76 2.79 -1.75
CA VAL A 123 -3.41 2.02 -0.69
C VAL A 123 -4.16 0.85 -1.31
N SER A 124 -4.96 1.10 -2.34
CA SER A 124 -5.77 0.08 -3.01
C SER A 124 -4.96 -0.99 -3.75
N SER A 125 -3.64 -0.85 -3.86
CA SER A 125 -2.82 -1.76 -4.67
C SER A 125 -2.71 -3.18 -4.10
N PRO A 126 -2.64 -4.21 -4.97
CA PRO A 126 -2.53 -5.60 -4.50
C PRO A 126 -1.35 -5.86 -3.54
N PRO A 127 -0.13 -5.30 -3.72
CA PRO A 127 0.97 -5.51 -2.79
C PRO A 127 0.72 -4.96 -1.38
N VAL A 128 0.12 -3.77 -1.25
CA VAL A 128 -0.16 -3.14 0.05
C VAL A 128 -1.26 -3.91 0.78
N ARG A 129 -2.31 -4.32 0.06
CA ARG A 129 -3.37 -5.20 0.57
C ARG A 129 -2.81 -6.57 1.04
N ALA A 130 -1.91 -7.16 0.26
CA ALA A 130 -1.26 -8.42 0.63
C ALA A 130 -0.35 -8.25 1.86
N ALA A 131 0.37 -7.14 1.98
CA ALA A 131 1.18 -6.82 3.16
C ALA A 131 0.32 -6.72 4.42
N TYR A 132 -0.88 -6.13 4.33
CA TYR A 132 -1.82 -6.07 5.45
C TYR A 132 -2.34 -7.45 5.88
N LEU A 133 -2.68 -8.31 4.92
CA LEU A 133 -3.08 -9.69 5.22
C LEU A 133 -1.94 -10.49 5.88
N ASP A 134 -0.69 -10.29 5.43
CA ASP A 134 0.48 -10.90 6.05
C ASP A 134 0.67 -10.38 7.48
N PHE A 135 0.57 -9.06 7.70
CA PHE A 135 0.57 -8.45 9.04
C PHE A 135 -0.47 -9.10 9.96
N ARG A 136 -1.74 -9.15 9.53
CA ARG A 136 -2.83 -9.79 10.30
C ARG A 136 -2.53 -11.25 10.61
N THR A 137 -2.05 -12.01 9.62
CA THR A 137 -1.73 -13.43 9.77
C THR A 137 -0.60 -13.63 10.77
N VAL A 138 0.44 -12.80 10.73
CA VAL A 138 1.56 -12.87 11.67
C VAL A 138 1.09 -12.48 13.07
N CYS A 139 0.32 -11.40 13.23
CA CYS A 139 -0.25 -11.00 14.52
C CYS A 139 -1.08 -12.13 15.14
N GLN A 140 -1.98 -12.74 14.37
CA GLN A 140 -2.80 -13.85 14.84
C GLN A 140 -1.97 -15.07 15.25
N LYS A 141 -0.93 -15.42 14.50
CA LYS A 141 -0.05 -16.57 14.82
C LYS A 141 0.82 -16.37 16.06
N ASN A 142 1.06 -15.12 16.46
CA ASN A 142 1.87 -14.78 17.62
C ASN A 142 1.02 -14.22 18.78
N ASP A 143 -0.31 -14.37 18.70
CA ASP A 143 -1.26 -13.90 19.71
C ASP A 143 -1.11 -12.41 20.05
N PHE A 144 -0.76 -11.58 19.06
CA PHE A 144 -0.69 -10.14 19.23
C PHE A 144 -2.08 -9.52 19.18
N ASP A 145 -2.50 -9.02 20.33
CA ASP A 145 -3.82 -8.43 20.52
C ASP A 145 -3.79 -6.90 20.39
N PHE A 146 -4.27 -6.43 19.22
CA PHE A 146 -4.59 -5.03 18.94
C PHE A 146 -6.10 -4.76 19.00
N SER A 147 -6.88 -5.57 19.74
CA SER A 147 -8.32 -5.34 19.94
C SER A 147 -8.64 -3.94 20.48
N ILE A 148 -7.69 -3.37 21.23
CA ILE A 148 -7.71 -1.97 21.63
C ILE A 148 -6.82 -1.20 20.66
N GLU A 149 -7.43 -0.32 19.88
CA GLU A 149 -6.79 0.55 18.89
C GLU A 149 -5.57 1.31 19.45
N SER A 150 -5.65 1.81 20.69
CA SER A 150 -4.56 2.55 21.33
C SER A 150 -3.25 1.76 21.39
N ARG A 151 -3.31 0.43 21.51
CA ARG A 151 -2.12 -0.43 21.50
C ARG A 151 -1.43 -0.44 20.14
N LEU A 152 -2.20 -0.46 19.05
CA LEU A 152 -1.64 -0.37 17.71
C LEU A 152 -0.98 0.99 17.50
N ARG A 153 -1.64 2.07 17.97
CA ARG A 153 -1.08 3.43 17.93
C ARG A 153 0.23 3.55 18.71
N GLU A 154 0.30 3.01 19.92
CA GLU A 154 1.51 3.01 20.74
C GLU A 154 2.65 2.24 20.06
N ALA A 155 2.36 1.06 19.51
CA ALA A 155 3.34 0.25 18.79
C ALA A 155 3.80 0.90 17.46
N LEU A 156 2.91 1.61 16.76
CA LEU A 156 3.27 2.43 15.59
C LEU A 156 4.21 3.56 16.00
N SER A 157 3.85 4.30 17.05
CA SER A 157 4.63 5.42 17.58
C SER A 157 6.05 4.99 17.97
N SER A 158 6.20 3.80 18.58
CA SER A 158 7.51 3.27 18.96
C SER A 158 8.32 2.75 17.77
N THR A 159 7.65 2.27 16.71
CA THR A 159 8.30 1.69 15.52
C THR A 159 8.75 2.76 14.53
N MET A 160 8.01 3.87 14.42
CA MET A 160 8.22 4.90 13.41
C MET A 160 9.63 5.50 13.36
N PRO A 161 10.27 5.91 14.48
CA PRO A 161 11.63 6.45 14.41
C PRO A 161 12.61 5.48 13.76
N ARG A 162 12.53 4.19 14.13
CA ARG A 162 13.37 3.13 13.56
C ARG A 162 13.08 2.90 12.08
N PHE A 163 11.82 3.05 11.67
CA PHE A 163 11.46 2.94 10.26
C PHE A 163 11.99 4.12 9.45
N ARG A 164 11.94 5.35 9.99
CA ARG A 164 12.56 6.54 9.35
C ARG A 164 14.07 6.37 9.18
N ASP A 165 14.75 5.87 10.21
CA ASP A 165 16.17 5.56 10.14
C ASP A 165 16.45 4.52 9.04
N LEU A 166 15.63 3.47 8.96
CA LEU A 166 15.76 2.44 7.92
C LEU A 166 15.57 3.01 6.51
N VAL A 167 14.55 3.86 6.28
CA VAL A 167 14.32 4.52 4.98
C VAL A 167 15.53 5.36 4.59
N THR A 168 16.08 6.13 5.53
CA THR A 168 17.28 6.95 5.34
C THR A 168 18.51 6.09 5.03
N GLU A 169 18.67 4.96 5.73
CA GLU A 169 19.75 4.00 5.46
C GLU A 169 19.63 3.35 4.09
N LEU A 170 18.41 3.04 3.64
CA LEU A 170 18.15 2.52 2.30
C LEU A 170 18.49 3.53 1.21
N ASP A 171 18.20 4.82 1.43
CA ASP A 171 18.55 5.90 0.50
C ASP A 171 20.07 6.09 0.43
N ALA A 172 20.74 6.09 1.58
CA ALA A 172 22.20 6.14 1.65
C ALA A 172 22.89 4.91 1.02
N ALA A 173 22.21 3.77 0.98
CA ALA A 173 22.71 2.52 0.43
C ALA A 173 22.32 2.29 -1.04
N GLU A 174 21.74 3.28 -1.75
CA GLU A 174 21.16 3.07 -3.09
C GLU A 174 22.12 2.39 -4.10
N GLN A 175 23.42 2.64 -3.97
CA GLN A 175 24.46 2.09 -4.85
C GLN A 175 25.09 0.78 -4.34
N ASP A 176 24.72 0.30 -3.15
CA ASP A 176 25.25 -0.89 -2.51
C ASP A 176 24.15 -1.97 -2.39
N SER A 177 24.03 -2.77 -3.44
CA SER A 177 23.03 -3.84 -3.56
C SER A 177 23.12 -4.86 -2.42
N GLN A 178 24.33 -5.19 -1.95
CA GLN A 178 24.53 -6.14 -0.85
C GLN A 178 24.03 -5.56 0.47
N ARG A 179 24.31 -4.28 0.72
CA ARG A 179 23.81 -3.59 1.91
C ARG A 179 22.29 -3.43 1.89
N ILE A 180 21.70 -3.07 0.75
CA ILE A 180 20.23 -3.03 0.58
C ILE A 180 19.62 -4.39 0.89
N GLU A 181 20.16 -5.46 0.29
CA GLU A 181 19.68 -6.82 0.50
C GLU A 181 19.71 -7.20 1.98
N MET A 182 20.83 -6.94 2.66
CA MET A 182 20.99 -7.21 4.09
C MET A 182 19.99 -6.43 4.96
N LEU A 183 19.81 -5.12 4.70
CA LEU A 183 18.86 -4.27 5.43
C LEU A 183 17.43 -4.80 5.29
N ILE A 184 17.03 -5.14 4.06
CA ILE A 184 15.70 -5.66 3.78
C ILE A 184 15.49 -7.02 4.44
N HIS A 185 16.43 -7.95 4.26
CA HIS A 185 16.31 -9.32 4.80
C HIS A 185 16.21 -9.34 6.32
N ARG A 186 16.95 -8.46 7.00
CA ARG A 186 16.91 -8.32 8.47
C ARG A 186 15.51 -8.00 9.00
N HIS A 187 14.72 -7.23 8.24
CA HIS A 187 13.40 -6.74 8.67
C HIS A 187 12.23 -7.51 8.06
N LEU A 188 12.45 -8.25 6.97
CA LEU A 188 11.46 -9.16 6.39
C LEU A 188 11.49 -10.57 6.99
N GLN A 189 12.25 -10.80 8.05
CA GLN A 189 12.31 -12.06 8.77
C GLN A 189 12.11 -11.83 10.28
N PRO A 190 11.66 -12.86 11.03
CA PRO A 190 11.60 -12.74 12.48
C PRO A 190 12.98 -12.37 13.04
N PRO A 191 13.06 -11.49 14.05
CA PRO A 191 14.34 -11.09 14.62
C PRO A 191 15.14 -12.29 15.11
N GLN A 192 16.38 -12.40 14.61
CA GLN A 192 17.35 -13.38 15.10
C GLN A 192 17.94 -12.85 16.41
N GLN A 193 17.60 -13.43 17.56
CA GLN A 193 18.19 -13.01 18.83
C GLN A 193 19.63 -13.54 18.95
N PRO A 194 20.62 -12.68 19.27
CA PRO A 194 21.99 -13.13 19.49
C PRO A 194 22.02 -14.09 20.69
N GLY A 195 22.42 -15.34 20.44
CA GLY A 195 22.47 -16.39 21.47
C GLY A 195 21.31 -17.39 21.47
N GLN A 196 20.34 -17.29 20.55
CA GLN A 196 19.43 -18.41 20.27
C GLN A 196 20.20 -19.54 19.56
N THR A 197 20.93 -20.33 20.35
CA THR A 197 21.30 -21.69 19.95
C THR A 197 20.03 -22.51 19.83
N SER A 198 19.81 -23.08 18.65
CA SER A 198 19.08 -24.33 18.31
C SER A 198 18.16 -25.00 19.35
N SER A 199 17.43 -24.24 20.15
CA SER A 199 16.17 -24.68 20.74
C SER A 199 15.23 -24.74 19.53
N GLY A 200 14.69 -25.91 19.19
CA GLY A 200 13.89 -26.12 17.98
C GLY A 200 12.59 -25.30 17.88
N ARG A 201 12.46 -24.20 18.63
CA ARG A 201 11.40 -23.20 18.51
C ARG A 201 11.77 -22.19 17.43
N PRO A 202 10.87 -21.92 16.47
CA PRO A 202 11.13 -20.91 15.44
C PRO A 202 11.26 -19.52 16.08
N PRO A 203 12.11 -18.64 15.53
CA PRO A 203 12.23 -17.27 16.02
C PRO A 203 10.87 -16.57 15.95
N GLN A 204 10.49 -15.92 17.04
CA GLN A 204 9.19 -15.29 17.20
C GLN A 204 9.21 -13.85 16.71
N TRP A 205 8.08 -13.42 16.17
CA TRP A 205 7.89 -12.01 15.86
C TRP A 205 7.72 -11.21 17.15
N THR A 206 7.83 -9.89 17.04
CA THR A 206 7.37 -8.91 18.03
C THR A 206 6.33 -8.01 17.37
N GLN A 207 5.56 -7.24 18.15
CA GLN A 207 4.59 -6.30 17.60
C GLN A 207 5.26 -5.28 16.66
N GLU A 208 6.37 -4.70 17.09
CA GLU A 208 7.13 -3.70 16.33
C GLU A 208 7.75 -4.29 15.06
N SER A 209 8.22 -5.54 15.11
CA SER A 209 8.76 -6.18 13.91
C SER A 209 7.68 -6.58 12.90
N CYS A 210 6.46 -6.89 13.35
CA CYS A 210 5.31 -7.06 12.46
C CYS A 210 4.94 -5.76 11.74
N ILE A 211 4.87 -4.66 12.50
CA ILE A 211 4.61 -3.33 11.96
C ILE A 211 5.72 -2.94 10.98
N MET A 212 6.98 -3.06 11.38
CA MET A 212 8.15 -2.78 10.54
C MET A 212 8.11 -3.55 9.22
N ARG A 213 7.72 -4.83 9.26
CA ARG A 213 7.57 -5.66 8.06
C ARG A 213 6.49 -5.12 7.11
N PHE A 214 5.33 -4.70 7.64
CA PHE A 214 4.28 -4.07 6.84
C PHE A 214 4.77 -2.77 6.19
N LEU A 215 5.37 -1.88 6.99
CA LEU A 215 5.87 -0.58 6.55
C LEU A 215 6.94 -0.77 5.47
N LEU A 216 7.93 -1.64 5.70
CA LEU A 216 9.00 -1.91 4.75
C LEU A 216 8.48 -2.54 3.45
N THR A 217 7.58 -3.51 3.52
CA THR A 217 7.02 -4.14 2.30
C THR A 217 6.28 -3.11 1.44
N SER A 218 5.49 -2.25 2.09
CA SER A 218 4.73 -1.18 1.42
C SER A 218 5.65 -0.10 0.84
N GLU A 219 6.73 0.24 1.53
CA GLU A 219 7.74 1.18 1.05
C GLU A 219 8.52 0.65 -0.15
N LEU A 220 8.92 -0.63 -0.15
CA LEU A 220 9.61 -1.23 -1.28
C LEU A 220 8.70 -1.28 -2.52
N TRP A 221 7.39 -1.45 -2.33
CA TRP A 221 6.42 -1.29 -3.40
C TRP A 221 6.32 0.16 -3.90
N ARG A 222 6.29 1.15 -3.01
CA ARG A 222 6.32 2.58 -3.38
C ARG A 222 7.54 2.90 -4.24
N ARG A 223 8.73 2.48 -3.81
CA ARG A 223 10.01 2.67 -4.53
C ARG A 223 10.02 1.96 -5.90
N HIS A 224 9.44 0.77 -5.99
CA HIS A 224 9.25 0.11 -7.28
C HIS A 224 8.38 0.98 -8.20
N GLY A 225 7.24 1.48 -7.70
CA GLY A 225 6.37 2.39 -8.45
C GLY A 225 7.09 3.67 -8.90
N GLU A 226 7.93 4.27 -8.06
CA GLU A 226 8.73 5.45 -8.41
C GLU A 226 9.71 5.17 -9.56
N ARG A 227 10.38 4.00 -9.55
CA ARG A 227 11.37 3.64 -10.57
C ARG A 227 10.73 3.24 -11.91
N HIS A 228 9.62 2.50 -11.85
CA HIS A 228 9.05 1.81 -13.02
C HIS A 228 7.69 2.36 -13.48
N MET A 229 7.01 3.16 -12.65
CA MET A 229 5.66 3.70 -12.92
C MET A 229 5.59 5.19 -12.60
N ARG A 230 6.60 5.95 -13.05
CA ARG A 230 6.83 7.40 -12.80
C ARG A 230 5.58 8.29 -12.93
N GLN A 231 4.55 7.81 -13.60
CA GLN A 231 3.26 8.46 -13.85
C GLN A 231 2.23 8.35 -12.69
N ARG A 232 2.51 7.66 -11.58
CA ARG A 232 1.59 7.55 -10.42
C ARG A 232 1.88 8.53 -9.27
N ASN A 233 2.93 9.34 -9.35
CA ASN A 233 3.30 10.39 -8.37
C ASN A 233 3.53 9.88 -6.93
N TRP A 234 4.17 8.72 -6.78
CA TRP A 234 4.54 8.13 -5.47
C TRP A 234 5.93 8.54 -4.95
N ALA A 235 6.59 9.50 -5.60
CA ALA A 235 7.81 10.11 -5.09
C ALA A 235 7.45 11.03 -3.91
N TRP A 236 7.51 10.49 -2.70
CA TRP A 236 7.24 11.25 -1.47
C TRP A 236 8.57 11.69 -0.89
N GLU A 237 8.75 12.99 -0.78
CA GLU A 237 10.06 13.64 -0.73
C GLU A 237 10.89 13.26 0.51
N GLU A 238 10.24 13.16 1.67
CA GLU A 238 10.95 13.03 2.94
C GLU A 238 10.66 11.70 3.65
N PRO A 239 11.67 11.02 4.23
CA PRO A 239 11.49 9.76 4.97
C PRO A 239 10.45 9.83 6.10
N TRP A 240 10.31 10.99 6.74
CA TRP A 240 9.31 11.19 7.79
C TRP A 240 7.89 11.18 7.23
N MET A 241 7.64 11.76 6.04
CA MET A 241 6.33 11.76 5.38
C MET A 241 5.92 10.34 4.99
N VAL A 242 6.88 9.56 4.47
CA VAL A 242 6.69 8.13 4.16
C VAL A 242 6.28 7.37 5.42
N ALA A 243 6.99 7.59 6.53
CA ALA A 243 6.68 6.93 7.80
C ALA A 243 5.29 7.30 8.34
N GLU A 244 4.89 8.57 8.27
CA GLU A 244 3.54 9.02 8.69
C GLU A 244 2.46 8.39 7.80
N LEU A 245 2.58 8.50 6.48
CA LEU A 245 1.59 7.96 5.56
C LEU A 245 1.45 6.44 5.70
N LEU A 246 2.55 5.67 5.70
CA LEU A 246 2.46 4.22 5.82
C LEU A 246 1.90 3.77 7.18
N SER A 247 2.15 4.53 8.24
CA SER A 247 1.53 4.31 9.55
C SER A 247 0.03 4.61 9.52
N ALA A 248 -0.37 5.70 8.87
CA ALA A 248 -1.78 6.04 8.62
C ALA A 248 -2.49 4.92 7.86
N VAL A 249 -1.85 4.36 6.82
CA VAL A 249 -2.41 3.27 6.02
C VAL A 249 -2.62 2.01 6.85
N LEU A 250 -1.65 1.63 7.68
CA LEU A 250 -1.80 0.45 8.55
C LEU A 250 -2.96 0.64 9.54
N LEU A 251 -3.03 1.82 10.16
CA LEU A 251 -4.09 2.15 11.11
C LEU A 251 -5.47 2.16 10.44
N ASN A 252 -5.59 2.81 9.27
CA ASN A 252 -6.82 2.85 8.50
C ASN A 252 -7.29 1.44 8.11
N TYR A 253 -6.39 0.60 7.63
CA TYR A 253 -6.71 -0.81 7.34
C TYR A 253 -7.15 -1.60 8.56
N TRP A 254 -6.51 -1.39 9.71
CA TRP A 254 -6.93 -2.02 10.96
C TRP A 254 -8.36 -1.65 11.34
N LEU A 255 -8.68 -0.36 11.30
CA LEU A 255 -10.00 0.17 11.63
C LEU A 255 -11.06 -0.31 10.64
N MET A 256 -10.80 -0.20 9.33
CA MET A 256 -11.69 -0.69 8.28
C MET A 256 -11.97 -2.20 8.38
N ASP A 257 -10.98 -3.01 8.76
CA ASP A 257 -11.17 -4.45 8.97
C ASP A 257 -12.01 -4.72 10.24
N GLY A 258 -11.91 -3.87 11.26
CA GLY A 258 -12.78 -3.87 12.44
C GLY A 258 -14.25 -3.59 12.10
N GLU A 259 -14.49 -2.59 11.24
CA GLU A 259 -15.80 -2.19 10.72
C GLU A 259 -16.32 -3.05 9.56
N LYS A 260 -15.69 -4.22 9.34
CA LYS A 260 -16.04 -5.19 8.30
C LYS A 260 -16.08 -4.62 6.88
N CYS A 261 -15.32 -3.56 6.60
CA CYS A 261 -15.22 -2.96 5.27
C CYS A 261 -14.53 -3.89 4.25
N PHE A 262 -13.84 -4.94 4.72
CA PHE A 262 -13.15 -5.88 3.85
C PHE A 262 -13.81 -7.27 3.82
N ALA A 263 -13.70 -7.92 2.66
CA ALA A 263 -13.87 -9.34 2.47
C ALA A 263 -12.48 -10.00 2.28
N ARG A 264 -12.27 -11.15 2.93
CA ARG A 264 -11.06 -11.97 2.73
C ARG A 264 -11.44 -13.18 1.91
N GLU A 265 -11.15 -13.13 0.62
CA GLU A 265 -11.49 -14.21 -0.29
C GLU A 265 -10.34 -15.22 -0.37
N PRO A 266 -10.59 -16.53 -0.14
CA PRO A 266 -9.56 -17.54 -0.32
C PRO A 266 -9.11 -17.60 -1.78
N THR A 267 -7.80 -17.49 -2.00
CA THR A 267 -7.21 -17.59 -3.34
C THR A 267 -7.12 -19.05 -3.75
N ARG A 268 -7.75 -19.42 -4.86
CA ARG A 268 -7.78 -20.78 -5.42
C ARG A 268 -6.90 -20.93 -6.65
N SER A 269 -6.67 -19.85 -7.39
CA SER A 269 -5.84 -19.83 -8.60
C SER A 269 -5.07 -18.51 -8.73
N SER A 270 -4.03 -18.51 -9.57
CA SER A 270 -3.31 -17.28 -9.93
C SER A 270 -4.19 -16.30 -10.71
N GLU A 271 -5.19 -16.81 -11.45
CA GLU A 271 -6.14 -16.01 -12.24
C GLU A 271 -6.86 -14.98 -11.38
N GLN A 272 -7.31 -15.34 -10.17
CA GLN A 272 -7.95 -14.39 -9.25
C GLN A 272 -7.03 -13.24 -8.84
N VAL A 273 -5.73 -13.52 -8.70
CA VAL A 273 -4.75 -12.49 -8.39
C VAL A 273 -4.50 -11.62 -9.61
N ASP A 274 -4.46 -12.21 -10.80
CA ASP A 274 -4.30 -11.50 -12.07
C ASP A 274 -5.52 -10.61 -12.38
N GLU A 275 -6.72 -11.02 -11.98
CA GLU A 275 -7.94 -10.21 -12.01
C GLU A 275 -7.86 -9.03 -11.04
N ALA A 276 -7.48 -9.25 -9.78
CA ALA A 276 -7.29 -8.16 -8.82
C ALA A 276 -6.23 -7.14 -9.29
N TRP A 277 -5.17 -7.61 -9.98
CA TRP A 277 -4.24 -6.71 -10.65
C TRP A 277 -4.88 -5.94 -11.80
N GLN A 278 -5.67 -6.59 -12.65
CA GLN A 278 -6.35 -5.92 -13.75
C GLN A 278 -7.31 -4.85 -13.24
N ASP A 279 -8.16 -5.19 -12.27
CA ASP A 279 -9.17 -4.26 -11.74
C ASP A 279 -8.51 -3.01 -11.15
N TRP A 280 -7.38 -3.20 -10.47
CA TRP A 280 -6.59 -2.09 -9.95
C TRP A 280 -5.95 -1.25 -11.06
N LEU A 281 -5.35 -1.87 -12.08
CA LEU A 281 -4.76 -1.18 -13.22
C LEU A 281 -5.81 -0.40 -14.03
N ASP A 282 -7.00 -0.97 -14.20
CA ASP A 282 -8.12 -0.35 -14.90
C ASP A 282 -8.70 0.83 -14.10
N LYS A 283 -8.78 0.70 -12.77
CA LYS A 283 -9.23 1.79 -11.88
C LYS A 283 -8.23 2.95 -11.82
N TYR A 284 -6.93 2.64 -11.86
CA TYR A 284 -5.85 3.62 -11.74
C TYR A 284 -4.88 3.51 -12.94
N PRO A 285 -5.31 3.87 -14.15
CA PRO A 285 -4.43 3.85 -15.31
C PRO A 285 -3.24 4.79 -15.08
N MET A 286 -2.11 4.47 -15.69
CA MET A 286 -0.96 5.38 -15.66
C MET A 286 -1.34 6.69 -16.37
N LEU A 287 -0.93 7.84 -15.82
CA LEU A 287 -1.12 9.12 -16.49
C LEU A 287 -0.27 9.09 -17.77
N GLU A 288 -0.90 9.15 -18.95
CA GLU A 288 -0.14 9.19 -20.20
C GLU A 288 0.93 10.30 -20.13
N ASP A 289 2.15 9.97 -20.57
CA ASP A 289 3.22 10.97 -20.68
C ASP A 289 2.66 12.18 -21.41
N GLU A 290 2.96 13.37 -20.88
CA GLU A 290 2.54 14.67 -21.40
C GLU A 290 2.80 14.76 -22.90
N SER A 291 1.86 14.29 -23.72
CA SER A 291 1.74 14.73 -25.09
C SER A 291 1.20 16.15 -25.02
N ASP A 292 1.85 17.06 -25.76
CA ASP A 292 1.63 18.52 -25.80
C ASP A 292 0.19 18.97 -26.16
N ASP A 293 -0.76 18.04 -26.25
CA ASP A 293 -2.17 18.34 -26.50
C ASP A 293 -2.90 18.61 -25.18
N GLU A 294 -2.82 19.86 -24.71
CA GLU A 294 -3.68 20.43 -23.64
C GLU A 294 -5.19 20.19 -23.89
N SER A 295 -5.55 19.84 -25.12
CA SER A 295 -6.90 19.55 -25.61
C SER A 295 -7.55 18.30 -24.98
N GLU A 296 -6.77 17.32 -24.51
CA GLU A 296 -7.30 16.04 -23.99
C GLU A 296 -7.31 15.92 -22.46
N ARG A 297 -6.85 16.95 -21.73
CA ARG A 297 -6.95 17.03 -20.26
C ARG A 297 -8.39 16.98 -19.72
N ARG A 298 -9.41 17.01 -20.58
CA ARG A 298 -10.84 17.06 -20.22
C ARG A 298 -11.59 15.72 -20.23
N ARG A 299 -10.94 14.57 -20.45
CA ARG A 299 -11.66 13.27 -20.53
C ARG A 299 -11.31 12.22 -19.48
N VAL A 300 -10.54 12.56 -18.46
CA VAL A 300 -10.67 11.82 -17.20
C VAL A 300 -11.93 12.35 -16.54
N ARG A 301 -13.05 11.62 -16.65
CA ARG A 301 -14.22 11.86 -15.80
C ARG A 301 -13.70 11.87 -14.37
N SER A 302 -13.61 13.05 -13.74
CA SER A 302 -13.41 13.13 -12.30
C SER A 302 -14.53 12.31 -11.68
N PRO A 303 -14.25 11.19 -10.98
CA PRO A 303 -15.17 10.77 -9.94
C PRO A 303 -15.27 11.96 -8.98
N ASP A 304 -16.45 12.24 -8.42
CA ASP A 304 -16.60 13.28 -7.41
C ASP A 304 -15.65 13.00 -6.24
N LEU A 305 -14.44 13.58 -6.29
CA LEU A 305 -13.38 13.45 -5.28
C LEU A 305 -13.55 14.51 -4.18
N VAL A 306 -14.63 15.30 -4.21
CA VAL A 306 -15.00 16.15 -3.09
C VAL A 306 -15.58 15.22 -2.03
N PRO A 307 -14.93 15.06 -0.86
CA PRO A 307 -15.50 14.28 0.22
C PRO A 307 -16.89 14.84 0.52
N LYS A 308 -17.91 13.99 0.48
CA LYS A 308 -19.19 14.35 1.09
C LYS A 308 -18.95 14.24 2.59
N PRO A 309 -19.13 15.31 3.38
CA PRO A 309 -18.94 15.22 4.82
C PRO A 309 -19.89 14.17 5.38
N PHE A 310 -19.36 13.04 5.84
CA PHE A 310 -20.16 11.99 6.47
C PHE A 310 -20.39 12.36 7.93
N GLY A 311 -21.58 12.02 8.42
CA GLY A 311 -21.84 11.97 9.86
C GLY A 311 -20.97 10.87 10.47
N MET A 312 -20.38 11.17 11.63
CA MET A 312 -19.50 10.29 12.41
C MET A 312 -19.90 8.81 12.33
N ILE A 313 -19.02 7.96 11.78
CA ILE A 313 -19.09 6.50 11.95
C ILE A 313 -18.79 6.22 13.43
N LYS A 314 -19.51 5.30 14.07
CA LYS A 314 -19.25 4.99 15.48
C LYS A 314 -17.89 4.32 15.64
N GLY A 315 -16.88 5.11 16.02
CA GLY A 315 -15.51 4.62 16.20
C GLY A 315 -14.56 4.89 15.03
N LEU A 316 -15.00 5.63 14.01
CA LEU A 316 -14.15 6.21 12.96
C LEU A 316 -14.41 7.72 12.94
N ASP A 317 -13.66 8.46 13.77
CA ASP A 317 -13.61 9.93 13.71
C ASP A 317 -12.39 10.31 12.87
N LEU A 318 -12.50 10.22 11.54
CA LEU A 318 -11.36 10.36 10.61
C LEU A 318 -10.60 11.68 10.81
N ASP A 319 -11.29 12.77 11.14
CA ASP A 319 -10.67 14.07 11.46
C ASP A 319 -9.81 13.99 12.74
N ARG A 320 -10.33 13.35 13.80
CA ARG A 320 -9.59 13.15 15.05
C ARG A 320 -8.51 12.08 14.94
N GLU A 321 -8.70 11.10 14.07
CA GLU A 321 -7.83 9.94 13.93
C GLU A 321 -6.66 10.23 13.00
N ILE A 322 -6.88 10.99 11.90
CA ILE A 322 -5.86 11.40 10.93
C ILE A 322 -5.17 12.70 11.36
N GLY A 323 -5.89 13.65 11.99
CA GLY A 323 -5.28 14.83 12.62
C GLY A 323 -4.35 14.49 13.81
N TYR A 324 -4.43 13.27 14.34
CA TYR A 324 -3.44 12.72 15.28
C TYR A 324 -2.28 12.00 14.57
N VAL A 325 -2.48 11.49 13.34
CA VAL A 325 -1.43 10.92 12.48
C VAL A 325 -0.53 12.00 11.88
N GLY A 326 -1.02 13.22 11.67
CA GLY A 326 -0.15 14.41 11.51
C GLY A 326 0.76 14.71 12.71
N GLY A 327 0.63 13.96 13.82
CA GLY A 327 1.38 14.12 15.07
C GLY A 327 1.91 12.83 15.70
N VAL A 328 1.97 11.70 15.01
CA VAL A 328 2.53 10.47 15.62
C VAL A 328 4.05 10.60 15.82
N GLY A 329 4.73 11.47 15.06
CA GLY A 329 6.08 11.95 15.34
C GLY A 329 6.25 12.94 16.51
N THR A 330 5.17 13.38 17.17
CA THR A 330 5.20 14.37 18.27
C THR A 330 4.59 13.83 19.57
N ALA A 331 4.80 12.54 19.88
CA ALA A 331 4.38 11.89 21.14
C ALA A 331 4.93 12.51 22.46
N ALA A 332 5.57 13.70 22.42
CA ALA A 332 5.95 14.50 23.58
C ALA A 332 5.16 15.83 23.74
N ARG A 333 4.23 16.17 22.83
CA ARG A 333 3.32 17.32 23.00
C ARG A 333 1.92 16.87 22.65
N GLY A 334 0.99 17.14 23.56
CA GLY A 334 -0.40 16.69 23.48
C GLY A 334 -1.18 17.19 22.25
N PRO A 335 -2.47 16.85 22.15
CA PRO A 335 -3.29 17.08 20.97
C PRO A 335 -3.39 18.57 20.56
N LEU A 336 -3.23 18.85 19.27
CA LEU A 336 -3.23 20.20 18.69
C LEU A 336 -4.63 20.83 18.50
N TRP A 337 -5.70 20.26 19.06
CA TRP A 337 -7.05 20.84 19.01
C TRP A 337 -7.47 21.63 20.27
N ARG A 338 -6.55 21.93 21.19
CA ARG A 338 -6.80 23.04 22.13
C ARG A 338 -6.33 24.35 21.50
N ASP A 339 -7.26 25.31 21.51
CA ASP A 339 -7.10 26.74 21.19
C ASP A 339 -7.36 27.23 19.76
N LEU A 340 -8.40 26.71 19.11
CA LEU A 340 -9.15 27.47 18.08
C LEU A 340 -10.52 27.99 18.55
N ARG A 341 -10.94 27.67 19.77
CA ARG A 341 -12.17 28.21 20.41
C ARG A 341 -11.93 29.31 21.45
N GLN A 342 -10.72 29.88 21.55
CA GLN A 342 -10.43 31.02 22.44
C GLN A 342 -9.83 32.24 21.73
N ARG A 343 -9.95 32.35 20.40
CA ARG A 343 -9.55 33.56 19.66
C ARG A 343 -10.70 34.35 19.02
N HIS A 344 -11.95 33.98 19.30
CA HIS A 344 -13.12 34.70 18.76
C HIS A 344 -14.22 34.99 19.78
N ASP A 345 -13.90 34.99 21.07
CA ASP A 345 -14.77 35.57 22.11
C ASP A 345 -13.91 36.46 23.00
N GLY A 346 -13.80 37.74 22.65
CA GLY A 346 -13.11 38.72 23.47
C GLY A 346 -12.56 39.92 22.70
N ASP A 347 -13.36 40.53 21.82
CA ASP A 347 -13.20 41.91 21.38
C ASP A 347 -14.57 42.42 20.93
N ASP A 348 -15.47 42.60 21.90
CA ASP A 348 -16.64 43.46 21.74
C ASP A 348 -17.05 44.00 23.11
N GLU A 349 -16.26 44.94 23.62
CA GLU A 349 -16.78 46.02 24.48
C GLU A 349 -16.24 47.33 23.92
N GLY A 350 -17.14 48.12 23.35
CA GLY A 350 -16.90 49.49 22.93
C GLY A 350 -16.94 50.49 24.07
N GLU A 351 -16.66 51.73 23.68
CA GLU A 351 -16.79 53.00 24.43
C GLU A 351 -15.67 53.17 25.51
N ASP A 352 -14.88 54.23 25.54
CA ASP A 352 -15.18 55.63 25.30
C ASP A 352 -13.93 56.46 24.96
N ASP A 353 -14.20 57.61 24.36
CA ASP A 353 -13.34 58.79 24.27
C ASP A 353 -12.49 59.07 25.52
N VAL A 354 -11.31 59.69 25.31
CA VAL A 354 -10.80 60.91 25.98
C VAL A 354 -9.26 60.98 25.84
N LEU A 355 -8.82 61.88 24.97
CA LEU A 355 -7.52 62.59 24.99
C LEU A 355 -7.28 63.23 26.39
N PRO A 356 -6.04 63.43 26.89
CA PRO A 356 -5.14 64.37 26.22
C PRO A 356 -3.61 64.17 26.37
N GLN A 357 -2.94 64.84 25.42
CA GLN A 357 -1.63 65.48 25.44
C GLN A 357 -0.87 65.52 26.78
N HIS A 358 0.38 65.05 26.79
CA HIS A 358 1.56 65.91 26.59
C HIS A 358 2.84 65.09 26.35
#